data_AF-Q62U12-F1
#
_entry.id   AF-Q62U12-F1
#
_cell.length_a   1.000
_cell.length_b   1.000
_cell.length_c   1.000
_cell.angle_alpha   90.00
_cell.angle_beta   90.00
_cell.angle_gamma   90.00
#
_symmetry.space_group_name_H-M   'P 1'
#
loop_
_entity.id
_entity.type
_entity.pdbx_description
1 polymer ?
#
loop_
_entity_poly.entity_id
_entity_poly.type
_entity_poly.pdbx_seq_one_letter_code
_entity_poly.pdbx_strand_id
1 'polypeptide(L)' 'MLVFFEVGEGTYLTLDLDQEEENGICPVYYFDKIIAASLEEFSRKWMKKNQTIIFMPKLT' A
#
# COMPACT_ATOMS: atom_id res chain seq x y z
N MET A 1 -11.32 -4.56 -4.82
CA MET A 1 -10.57 -5.79 -4.59
C MET A 1 -9.64 -5.49 -3.44
N LEU A 2 -9.68 -6.28 -2.36
CA LEU A 2 -8.72 -6.12 -1.27
C LEU A 2 -7.39 -6.76 -1.66
N VAL A 3 -6.32 -5.96 -1.64
CA VAL A 3 -4.96 -6.42 -1.86
C VAL A 3 -4.21 -6.44 -0.53
N PHE A 4 -3.55 -7.56 -0.27
CA PHE A 4 -2.70 -7.75 0.91
C PHE A 4 -1.25 -7.86 0.47
N PHE A 5 -0.38 -7.05 1.07
CA PHE A 5 1.07 -7.11 0.89
C PHE A 5 1.74 -7.49 2.20
N GLU A 6 2.36 -8.66 2.27
CA GLU A 6 3.12 -9.09 3.45
C GLU A 6 4.40 -8.26 3.56
N VAL A 7 4.59 -7.59 4.70
CA VAL A 7 5.76 -6.74 4.98
C VAL A 7 6.60 -7.28 6.14
N GLY A 8 6.16 -8.37 6.76
CA GLY A 8 6.81 -9.10 7.83
C GLY A 8 5.96 -10.31 8.21
N GLU A 9 6.50 -11.21 9.02
CA GLU A 9 5.80 -12.44 9.41
C GLU A 9 4.43 -12.12 10.05
N GLY A 10 3.36 -12.58 9.40
CA GLY A 10 1.98 -12.36 9.85
C GLY A 10 1.52 -10.89 9.80
N THR A 11 2.25 -10.03 9.09
CA THR A 11 2.05 -8.59 9.08
C THR A 11 1.80 -8.10 7.66
N TYR A 12 0.64 -7.48 7.43
CA TYR A 12 0.17 -7.11 6.10
C TYR A 12 -0.17 -5.63 6.00
N LEU A 13 0.14 -5.05 4.85
CA LEU A 13 -0.53 -3.85 4.36
C LEU A 13 -1.77 -4.24 3.58
N THR A 14 -2.85 -3.50 3.79
CA THR A 14 -4.10 -3.72 3.07
C THR A 14 -4.45 -2.48 2.27
N LEU A 15 -4.87 -2.69 1.02
CA LEU A 15 -5.40 -1.66 0.13
C LEU A 15 -6.75 -2.12 -0.40
N ASP A 16 -7.70 -1.20 -0.46
CA ASP A 16 -9.00 -1.44 -1.08
C ASP A 16 -9.07 -0.76 -2.44
N LEU A 17 -8.84 -1.54 -3.50
CA LEU A 17 -8.86 -1.02 -4.86
C LEU A 17 -10.27 -0.71 -5.37
N ASP A 18 -11.33 -1.28 -4.75
CA ASP A 18 -12.69 -0.89 -5.16
C ASP A 18 -12.99 0.55 -4.73
N GLN A 19 -12.48 0.96 -3.57
CA GLN A 19 -12.57 2.36 -3.12
C GLN A 19 -11.77 3.31 -3.99
N GLU A 20 -10.63 2.87 -4.53
CA GLU A 20 -9.84 3.64 -5.48
C GLU A 20 -10.60 3.87 -6.78
N GLU A 21 -11.21 2.83 -7.33
CA GLU A 21 -12.00 2.93 -8.55
C GLU A 21 -13.27 3.76 -8.37
N GLU A 22 -13.95 3.64 -7.23
CA GLU A 22 -15.22 4.33 -6.98
C GLU A 22 -15.03 5.82 -6.69
N ASN A 23 -14.05 6.17 -5.85
CA ASN A 23 -13.94 7.51 -5.27
C ASN A 23 -12.57 8.16 -5.46
N GLY A 24 -11.62 7.49 -6.12
CA GLY A 24 -10.25 7.97 -6.31
C GLY A 24 -9.40 7.93 -5.04
N ILE A 25 -9.85 7.23 -4.00
CA ILE A 25 -9.19 7.17 -2.69
C ILE A 25 -8.68 5.76 -2.45
N CYS A 26 -7.38 5.60 -2.22
CA CYS A 26 -6.74 4.31 -1.95
C CYS A 26 -5.92 4.37 -0.67
N PRO A 27 -6.57 4.37 0.51
CA PRO A 27 -5.86 4.45 1.77
C PRO A 27 -5.06 3.17 1.99
N VAL A 28 -3.84 3.32 2.51
CA VAL A 28 -2.98 2.20 2.89
C VAL A 28 -3.18 1.92 4.37
N TYR A 29 -3.60 0.71 4.67
CA TYR A 29 -3.86 0.24 6.03
C TYR A 29 -2.72 -0.65 6.52
N TYR A 30 -2.42 -0.52 7.81
CA TYR A 30 -1.65 -1.48 8.60
C TYR A 30 -2.56 -1.97 9.72
N PHE A 31 -3.05 -3.20 9.60
CA PHE A 31 -4.20 -3.69 10.39
C PHE A 31 -5.40 -2.72 10.29
N ASP A 32 -5.84 -2.15 11.41
CA ASP A 32 -6.98 -1.23 11.53
C ASP A 32 -6.60 0.25 11.35
N LYS A 33 -5.32 0.55 11.14
CA LYS A 33 -4.82 1.92 11.08
C LYS A 33 -4.50 2.37 9.68
N ILE A 34 -5.03 3.52 9.29
CA ILE A 34 -4.61 4.24 8.09
C ILE A 34 -3.23 4.84 8.34
N ILE A 35 -2.26 4.47 7.50
CA ILE A 35 -0.88 4.97 7.58
C ILE A 35 -0.52 5.92 6.42
N ALA A 36 -1.31 5.92 5.35
CA ALA A 36 -1.24 6.85 4.23
C ALA A 36 -2.59 6.93 3.50
N ALA A 37 -2.88 8.07 2.87
CA ALA A 37 -4.10 8.29 2.09
C ALA A 37 -4.00 7.76 0.65
N SER A 38 -2.79 7.50 0.17
CA SER A 38 -2.53 6.87 -1.14
C SER A 38 -1.26 6.02 -1.11
N LEU A 39 -1.13 5.11 -2.07
CA LEU A 39 0.09 4.33 -2.27
C LEU A 39 1.29 5.24 -2.60
N GLU A 40 1.08 6.36 -3.30
CA GLU A 40 2.13 7.34 -3.58
C GLU A 40 2.63 7.99 -2.29
N GLU A 41 1.72 8.44 -1.41
CA GLU A 41 2.08 9.03 -0.13
C GLU A 41 2.81 8.02 0.75
N PHE A 42 2.31 6.77 0.81
CA PHE A 42 2.98 5.68 1.50
C PHE A 42 4.41 5.48 0.98
N SER A 43 4.57 5.39 -0.34
CA SER A 43 5.86 5.20 -1.00
C SER A 43 6.82 6.36 -0.69
N ARG A 44 6.34 7.61 -0.71
CA ARG A 44 7.14 8.80 -0.33
C ARG A 44 7.58 8.76 1.14
N LYS A 45 6.69 8.38 2.06
CA LYS A 45 7.00 8.23 3.50
C LYS A 45 8.03 7.12 3.72
N TRP A 46 7.90 6.02 2.99
CA TRP A 46 8.81 4.88 3.10
C TRP A 46 10.20 5.19 2.53
N MET A 47 10.28 5.78 1.34
CA MET A 47 11.54 6.18 0.69
C MET A 47 12.31 7.24 1.49
N LYS A 48 11.61 8.10 2.22
CA LYS A 48 12.24 9.05 3.16
C LYS A 48 12.85 8.37 4.39
N LYS A 49 12.37 7.18 4.75
CA LYS A 49 12.85 6.43 5.92
C LYS A 49 13.89 5.36 5.57
N ASN A 50 13.70 4.60 4.49
CA ASN A 50 14.56 3.49 4.06
C ASN A 50 14.76 3.51 2.53
N GLN A 51 15.99 3.22 2.06
CA GLN A 51 16.34 3.17 0.63
C GLN A 51 15.56 2.06 -0.13
N THR A 52 14.93 2.49 -1.24
CA THR A 52 14.43 1.76 -2.42
C THR A 52 13.50 0.55 -2.23
N ILE A 53 12.21 0.73 -2.56
CA ILE A 53 11.29 -0.36 -2.94
C ILE A 53 11.43 -0.59 -4.45
N ILE A 54 11.77 -1.83 -4.86
CA ILE A 54 11.71 -2.24 -6.26
C ILE A 54 10.30 -2.76 -6.53
N PHE A 55 9.49 -1.99 -7.24
CA PHE A 55 8.24 -2.51 -7.79
C PHE A 55 8.58 -3.43 -8.97
N MET A 56 8.40 -4.74 -8.79
CA MET A 56 8.43 -5.68 -9.90
C MET A 56 7.04 -5.72 -10.54
N PRO A 57 6.87 -5.27 -11.80
CA PRO A 57 5.61 -5.47 -12.50
C PRO A 57 5.39 -6.98 -12.70
N LYS A 58 4.13 -7.43 -12.59
CA LYS A 58 3.79 -8.78 -13.06
C LYS A 58 4.11 -8.85 -14.55
N LEU A 59 5.04 -9.74 -14.92
CA LEU A 59 5.18 -10.20 -16.29
C LEU A 59 3.90 -10.97 -16.63
N THR A 60 3.01 -10.33 -17.39
CA THR A 60 1.92 -11.00 -18.13
C THR A 60 2.50 -11.83 -19.25
#